data_AF-A0A0R1NJ92-F1
#
_entry.id   AF-A0A0R1NJ92-F1
#
_cell.length_a   1.000
_cell.length_b   1.000
_cell.length_c   1.000
_cell.angle_alpha   90.00
_cell.angle_beta   90.00
_cell.angle_gamma   90.00
#
_symmetry.space_group_name_H-M   'P 1'
#
loop_
_entity.id
_entity.type
_entity.pdbx_description
1 polymer ?
#
loop_
_entity_poly.entity_id
_entity_poly.type
_entity_poly.pdbx_seq_one_letter_code
_entity_poly.pdbx_strand_id
1 'polypeptide(L)'
;MKKFFKLIITVFAGTLFGITSIQAATPVHAADTYYHVGKIRHQTPTKWRGNWYSYVNGSMCVTHINRYSVSQSYKGKKHTLFKSSWQGYKQLAVARIKDSNRYTFNAYAKHDYQSDRGWGITHHTINDQRVTALRDYSGGGAYVDLFRAPVYKSYSN
;
A
#
# COMPACT_ATOMS: atom_id res chain seq x y z
N MET A 1 -31.50 -52.49 25.72
CA MET A 1 -32.58 -52.74 24.74
C MET A 1 -33.40 -51.49 24.53
N LYS A 2 -33.19 -50.82 23.38
CA LYS A 2 -33.95 -49.74 22.71
C LYS A 2 -32.93 -49.08 21.77
N LYS A 3 -32.25 -49.93 21.01
CA LYS A 3 -32.64 -50.20 19.62
C LYS A 3 -32.32 -48.93 18.82
N PHE A 4 -31.21 -48.88 18.08
CA PHE A 4 -31.15 -49.47 16.74
C PHE A 4 -32.36 -49.10 15.83
N PHE A 5 -33.12 -48.05 16.15
CA PHE A 5 -34.41 -47.72 15.52
C PHE A 5 -34.58 -46.24 15.18
N LYS A 6 -33.48 -45.48 15.10
CA LYS A 6 -33.43 -44.20 14.36
C LYS A 6 -32.24 -44.11 13.40
N LEU A 7 -31.48 -45.20 13.28
CA LEU A 7 -30.79 -45.58 12.06
C LEU A 7 -31.87 -46.33 11.25
N ILE A 8 -32.07 -46.06 9.95
CA ILE A 8 -32.99 -46.75 8.99
C ILE A 8 -34.24 -45.97 8.53
N ILE A 9 -34.54 -44.74 9.00
CA ILE A 9 -35.56 -43.92 8.32
C ILE A 9 -34.90 -42.63 7.86
N THR A 10 -34.99 -42.36 6.56
CA THR A 10 -34.42 -41.21 5.82
C THR A 10 -33.03 -41.41 5.22
N VAL A 11 -32.65 -42.65 4.88
CA VAL A 11 -31.94 -42.88 3.60
C VAL A 11 -33.07 -43.03 2.56
N PHE A 12 -32.98 -42.32 1.44
CA PHE A 12 -33.98 -42.26 0.33
C PHE A 12 -35.15 -41.28 0.48
N ALA A 13 -34.84 -40.00 0.57
CA ALA A 13 -35.67 -39.00 -0.11
C ALA A 13 -34.75 -38.00 -0.83
N GLY A 14 -34.59 -38.20 -2.14
CA GLY A 14 -34.21 -37.13 -3.06
C GLY A 14 -32.71 -36.94 -3.30
N THR A 15 -32.09 -37.88 -3.99
CA THR A 15 -31.10 -37.55 -5.01
C THR A 15 -31.71 -36.56 -6.00
N LEU A 16 -31.37 -35.28 -5.92
CA LEU A 16 -31.48 -34.33 -7.04
C LEU A 16 -30.78 -33.01 -6.68
N PHE A 17 -30.00 -32.50 -7.65
CA PHE A 17 -29.18 -31.29 -7.64
C PHE A 17 -27.86 -31.43 -6.86
N GLY A 18 -26.70 -31.71 -7.46
CA GLY A 18 -26.30 -31.37 -8.82
C GLY A 18 -26.25 -29.85 -8.94
N ILE A 19 -25.15 -29.23 -8.48
CA ILE A 19 -24.40 -28.15 -9.15
C ILE A 19 -23.22 -27.78 -8.25
N THR A 20 -22.05 -27.88 -8.86
CA THR A 20 -20.77 -27.34 -8.44
C THR A 20 -20.87 -25.97 -7.77
N SER A 21 -20.43 -25.88 -6.52
CA SER A 21 -19.77 -24.66 -6.06
C SER A 21 -18.42 -25.07 -5.50
N ILE A 22 -17.42 -25.05 -6.40
CA ILE A 22 -16.08 -24.65 -6.00
C ILE A 22 -16.29 -23.27 -5.40
N GLN A 23 -16.49 -23.19 -4.09
CA GLN A 23 -16.36 -21.93 -3.40
C GLN A 23 -14.91 -21.53 -3.61
N ALA A 24 -14.74 -20.62 -4.57
CA ALA A 24 -13.52 -19.88 -4.79
C ALA A 24 -12.96 -19.55 -3.40
N ALA A 25 -11.67 -19.87 -3.21
CA ALA A 25 -10.92 -19.44 -2.04
C ALA A 25 -11.38 -18.01 -1.71
N THR A 26 -12.04 -17.82 -0.57
CA THR A 26 -12.37 -16.50 -0.08
C THR A 26 -11.05 -15.73 -0.11
N PRO A 27 -10.89 -14.69 -0.94
CA PRO A 27 -9.62 -13.99 -1.00
C PRO A 27 -9.40 -13.38 0.38
N VAL A 28 -8.39 -13.93 1.04
CA VAL A 28 -7.78 -13.54 2.31
C VAL A 28 -8.30 -12.20 2.83
N HIS A 29 -9.23 -12.27 3.79
CA HIS A 29 -9.37 -11.20 4.77
C HIS A 29 -8.18 -11.30 5.73
N ALA A 30 -7.12 -10.55 5.44
CA ALA A 30 -6.06 -10.27 6.41
C ALA A 30 -6.00 -8.75 6.59
N ALA A 31 -6.84 -8.25 7.49
CA ALA A 31 -6.72 -6.91 8.05
C ALA A 31 -5.91 -6.92 9.36
N ASP A 32 -4.98 -7.88 9.51
CA ASP A 32 -3.93 -7.89 10.55
C ASP A 32 -2.60 -7.39 9.97
N THR A 33 -2.71 -6.33 9.18
CA THR A 33 -1.56 -5.60 8.65
C THR A 33 -1.14 -4.58 9.70
N TYR A 34 0.17 -4.32 9.81
CA TYR A 34 0.73 -3.35 10.77
C TYR A 34 -0.04 -2.00 10.75
N TYR A 35 -0.53 -1.61 9.56
CA TYR A 35 -1.56 -0.58 9.44
C TYR A 35 -2.95 -1.20 9.38
N HIS A 36 -3.86 -0.74 10.21
CA HIS A 36 -5.28 -0.88 9.90
C HIS A 36 -5.58 -0.01 8.68
N VAL A 37 -5.98 -0.61 7.58
CA VAL A 37 -6.22 0.09 6.30
C VAL A 37 -7.65 -0.07 5.81
N GLY A 38 -8.06 0.83 4.93
CA GLY A 38 -9.28 0.68 4.14
C GLY A 38 -9.10 -0.24 2.93
N LYS A 39 -9.87 0.03 1.86
CA LYS A 39 -9.80 -0.74 0.60
C LYS A 39 -8.42 -0.66 -0.05
N ILE A 40 -7.82 -1.84 -0.29
CA ILE A 40 -6.53 -1.99 -0.98
C ILE A 40 -6.70 -1.88 -2.50
N ARG A 41 -5.75 -1.22 -3.15
CA ARG A 41 -5.64 -1.06 -4.61
C ARG A 41 -4.23 -1.39 -5.06
N HIS A 42 -4.07 -2.11 -6.16
CA HIS A 42 -2.75 -2.38 -6.76
C HIS A 42 -2.33 -1.31 -7.77
N GLN A 43 -2.80 -0.08 -7.56
CA GLN A 43 -2.52 1.04 -8.45
C GLN A 43 -2.27 2.30 -7.64
N THR A 44 -1.26 3.07 -8.04
CA THR A 44 -0.97 4.36 -7.40
C THR A 44 -2.05 5.40 -7.74
N PRO A 45 -2.36 6.34 -6.84
CA PRO A 45 -3.28 7.44 -7.12
C PRO A 45 -2.77 8.28 -8.29
N THR A 46 -3.65 8.64 -9.23
CA THR A 46 -3.25 9.40 -10.43
C THR A 46 -2.52 10.70 -10.09
N LYS A 47 -3.01 11.44 -9.07
CA LYS A 47 -2.38 12.69 -8.58
C LYS A 47 -0.95 12.53 -8.05
N TRP A 48 -0.53 11.30 -7.73
CA TRP A 48 0.82 10.99 -7.24
C TRP A 48 1.76 10.52 -8.33
N ARG A 49 1.26 10.21 -9.52
CA ARG A 49 2.10 9.67 -10.59
C ARG A 49 3.07 10.72 -11.12
N GLY A 50 4.18 10.27 -11.67
CA GLY A 50 5.26 11.09 -12.21
C GLY A 50 6.51 11.09 -11.33
N ASN A 51 7.40 12.03 -11.63
CA ASN A 51 8.65 12.19 -10.90
C ASN A 51 8.46 13.12 -9.69
N TRP A 52 9.15 12.78 -8.62
CA TRP A 52 9.25 13.56 -7.41
C TRP A 52 10.72 13.64 -6.96
N TYR A 53 11.14 14.82 -6.53
CA TYR A 53 12.54 15.15 -6.28
C TYR A 53 12.76 15.46 -4.80
N SER A 54 13.79 14.88 -4.23
CA SER A 54 14.26 15.15 -2.86
C SER A 54 15.78 15.21 -2.83
N TYR A 55 16.36 15.71 -1.74
CA TYR A 55 17.81 15.71 -1.53
C TYR A 55 18.14 14.87 -0.30
N VAL A 56 19.04 13.92 -0.48
CA VAL A 56 19.57 13.06 0.58
C VAL A 56 21.08 13.25 0.60
N ASN A 57 21.63 13.73 1.71
CA ASN A 57 23.07 14.01 1.87
C ASN A 57 23.66 14.84 0.71
N GLY A 58 22.96 15.91 0.32
CA GLY A 58 23.36 16.82 -0.77
C GLY A 58 23.23 16.24 -2.19
N SER A 59 22.81 14.99 -2.33
CA SER A 59 22.59 14.34 -3.63
C SER A 59 21.10 14.23 -3.94
N MET A 60 20.73 14.51 -5.18
CA MET A 60 19.34 14.37 -5.63
C MET A 60 18.91 12.90 -5.62
N CYS A 61 17.76 12.64 -4.99
CA CYS A 61 17.03 11.38 -5.07
C CYS A 61 15.72 11.62 -5.82
N VAL A 62 15.48 10.82 -6.87
CA VAL A 62 14.27 10.91 -7.70
C VAL A 62 13.38 9.72 -7.42
N THR A 63 12.17 9.96 -6.91
CA THR A 63 11.13 8.94 -6.78
C THR A 63 10.22 8.97 -8.01
N HIS A 64 10.16 7.85 -8.71
CA HIS A 64 9.29 7.62 -9.86
C HIS A 64 8.06 6.83 -9.41
N ILE A 65 6.89 7.47 -9.47
CA ILE A 65 5.62 6.84 -9.13
C ILE A 65 4.87 6.57 -10.44
N ASN A 66 4.81 5.30 -10.83
CA ASN A 66 4.07 4.82 -11.98
C ASN A 66 2.74 4.22 -11.54
N ARG A 67 1.85 3.89 -12.49
CA ARG A 67 0.56 3.25 -12.17
C ARG A 67 0.73 1.98 -11.34
N TYR A 68 1.74 1.16 -11.64
CA TYR A 68 1.92 -0.18 -11.08
C TYR A 68 3.23 -0.39 -10.32
N SER A 69 4.04 0.66 -10.13
CA SER A 69 5.31 0.56 -9.42
C SER A 69 5.75 1.89 -8.82
N VAL A 70 6.58 1.80 -7.79
CA VAL A 70 7.30 2.93 -7.20
C VAL A 70 8.78 2.57 -7.17
N SER A 71 9.64 3.46 -7.67
CA SER A 71 11.09 3.27 -7.68
C SER A 71 11.82 4.55 -7.33
N GLN A 72 13.02 4.44 -6.79
CA GLN A 72 13.89 5.55 -6.46
C GLN A 72 15.20 5.45 -7.23
N SER A 73 15.72 6.60 -7.66
CA SER A 73 17.03 6.75 -8.28
C SER A 73 17.88 7.65 -7.40
N TYR A 74 18.99 7.14 -6.88
CA TYR A 74 19.90 7.86 -5.99
C TYR A 74 21.35 7.53 -6.36
N LYS A 75 22.18 8.56 -6.55
CA LYS A 75 23.60 8.41 -6.97
C LYS A 75 23.77 7.48 -8.18
N GLY A 76 22.90 7.64 -9.18
CA GLY A 76 22.88 6.82 -10.41
C GLY A 76 22.34 5.39 -10.25
N LYS A 77 22.07 4.94 -9.03
CA LYS A 77 21.51 3.61 -8.76
C LYS A 77 19.99 3.68 -8.66
N LYS A 78 19.31 2.77 -9.36
CA LYS A 78 17.85 2.64 -9.31
C LYS A 78 17.43 1.47 -8.42
N HIS A 79 16.49 1.70 -7.53
CA HIS A 79 15.88 0.69 -6.68
C HIS A 79 14.37 0.71 -6.82
N THR A 80 13.74 -0.42 -7.10
CA THR A 80 12.27 -0.53 -7.12
C THR A 80 11.79 -0.87 -5.72
N LEU A 81 11.02 0.02 -5.11
CA LEU A 81 10.44 -0.16 -3.78
C LEU A 81 9.26 -1.12 -3.83
N PHE A 82 8.34 -0.86 -4.77
CA PHE A 82 7.10 -1.62 -4.93
C PHE A 82 6.79 -1.91 -6.39
N LYS A 83 6.20 -3.08 -6.63
CA LYS A 83 5.67 -3.48 -7.95
C LYS A 83 4.41 -4.32 -7.78
N SER A 84 3.39 -4.06 -8.59
CA SER A 84 2.08 -4.72 -8.46
C SER A 84 2.14 -6.22 -8.75
N SER A 85 3.08 -6.63 -9.60
CA SER A 85 3.31 -8.04 -9.97
C SER A 85 4.17 -8.81 -8.96
N TRP A 86 4.66 -8.16 -7.91
CA TRP A 86 5.38 -8.84 -6.84
C TRP A 86 4.40 -9.44 -5.81
N GLN A 87 4.94 -10.25 -4.91
CA GLN A 87 4.20 -10.85 -3.80
C GLN A 87 4.77 -10.39 -2.46
N GLY A 88 3.99 -10.58 -1.39
CA GLY A 88 4.39 -10.21 -0.04
C GLY A 88 4.51 -8.69 0.16
N TYR A 89 5.35 -8.29 1.10
CA TYR A 89 5.43 -6.88 1.52
C TYR A 89 6.03 -5.93 0.47
N LYS A 90 6.66 -6.44 -0.60
CA LYS A 90 7.12 -5.58 -1.70
C LYS A 90 6.06 -5.41 -2.80
N GLN A 91 4.94 -6.14 -2.70
CA GLN A 91 3.83 -5.95 -3.63
C GLN A 91 3.26 -4.54 -3.48
N LEU A 92 3.04 -3.85 -4.61
CA LEU A 92 2.34 -2.57 -4.58
C LEU A 92 0.90 -2.79 -4.11
N ALA A 93 0.61 -2.31 -2.92
CA ALA A 93 -0.69 -2.41 -2.27
C ALA A 93 -1.01 -1.07 -1.61
N VAL A 94 -1.78 -0.26 -2.32
CA VAL A 94 -2.11 1.11 -1.92
C VAL A 94 -3.41 1.14 -1.14
N ALA A 95 -3.36 1.65 0.08
CA ALA A 95 -4.56 1.83 0.90
C ALA A 95 -4.42 3.04 1.81
N ARG A 96 -5.56 3.68 2.13
CA ARG A 96 -5.61 4.71 3.16
C ARG A 96 -5.44 4.05 4.52
N ILE A 97 -4.58 4.61 5.37
CA ILE A 97 -4.42 4.21 6.77
C ILE A 97 -5.66 4.71 7.53
N LYS A 98 -6.34 3.83 8.27
CA LYS A 98 -7.49 4.19 9.09
C LYS A 98 -7.10 5.27 10.10
N ASP A 99 -8.04 6.15 10.41
CA ASP A 99 -7.86 7.26 11.35
C ASP A 99 -6.72 8.23 10.96
N SER A 100 -6.35 8.24 9.68
CA SER A 100 -5.32 9.10 9.11
C SER A 100 -5.73 9.64 7.73
N ASN A 101 -5.08 10.73 7.31
CA ASN A 101 -5.15 11.24 5.94
C ASN A 101 -4.02 10.71 5.05
N ARG A 102 -3.24 9.75 5.55
CA ARG A 102 -2.09 9.14 4.86
C ARG A 102 -2.50 7.85 4.16
N TYR A 103 -1.76 7.50 3.11
CA TYR A 103 -1.85 6.20 2.46
C TYR A 103 -0.55 5.42 2.66
N THR A 104 -0.59 4.11 2.60
CA THR A 104 0.63 3.29 2.47
C THR A 104 0.71 2.72 1.07
N PHE A 105 1.93 2.56 0.54
CA PHE A 105 2.19 1.75 -0.67
C PHE A 105 2.41 0.27 -0.36
N ASN A 106 2.47 -0.08 0.93
CA ASN A 106 2.64 -1.43 1.43
C ASN A 106 1.54 -1.81 2.43
N ALA A 107 0.31 -1.91 1.94
CA ALA A 107 -0.83 -2.29 2.76
C ALA A 107 -0.72 -3.72 3.31
N TYR A 108 0.14 -4.59 2.78
CA TYR A 108 0.35 -5.95 3.28
C TYR A 108 1.52 -6.09 4.27
N ALA A 109 2.14 -4.99 4.69
CA ALA A 109 3.17 -5.02 5.72
C ALA A 109 2.61 -5.63 7.01
N LYS A 110 3.31 -6.62 7.57
CA LYS A 110 2.98 -7.21 8.88
C LYS A 110 3.81 -6.63 10.02
N HIS A 111 4.97 -6.06 9.68
CA HIS A 111 5.92 -5.51 10.64
C HIS A 111 6.42 -4.14 10.19
N ASP A 112 6.89 -3.37 11.17
CA ASP A 112 7.54 -2.06 11.00
C ASP A 112 8.56 -2.07 9.85
N TYR A 113 9.56 -2.96 9.93
CA TYR A 113 10.69 -2.99 9.00
C TYR A 113 10.29 -3.27 7.54
N GLN A 114 9.07 -3.74 7.31
CA GLN A 114 8.53 -4.00 5.99
C GLN A 114 7.87 -2.75 5.38
N SER A 115 7.54 -1.74 6.19
CA SER A 115 6.61 -0.67 5.85
C SER A 115 7.29 0.66 5.54
N ASP A 116 6.78 1.35 4.52
CA ASP A 116 6.98 2.81 4.35
C ASP A 116 5.81 3.53 5.04
N ARG A 117 6.08 4.25 6.15
CA ARG A 117 5.12 4.54 7.24
C ARG A 117 4.08 5.64 6.98
N GLY A 118 3.79 5.86 5.71
CA GLY A 118 2.68 6.66 5.23
C GLY A 118 3.13 7.73 4.25
N TRP A 119 2.28 7.98 3.28
CA TRP A 119 2.48 8.91 2.19
C TRP A 119 1.32 9.89 2.19
N GLY A 120 1.58 11.17 1.99
CA GLY A 120 0.55 12.20 2.00
C GLY A 120 0.94 13.42 1.19
N ILE A 121 -0.05 14.13 0.66
CA ILE A 121 0.21 15.44 0.05
C ILE A 121 0.28 16.48 1.17
N THR A 122 1.31 17.31 1.12
CA THR A 122 1.47 18.51 1.93
C THR A 122 1.76 19.71 1.01
N HIS A 123 1.82 20.90 1.58
CA HIS A 123 2.13 22.11 0.86
C HIS A 123 3.13 22.94 1.66
N HIS A 124 4.01 23.61 0.94
CA HIS A 124 5.00 24.55 1.48
C HIS A 124 4.90 25.88 0.74
N THR A 125 5.33 26.95 1.38
CA THR A 125 5.55 28.23 0.69
C THR A 125 7.04 28.38 0.41
N ILE A 126 7.42 28.56 -0.85
CA ILE A 126 8.81 28.72 -1.29
C ILE A 126 8.86 29.92 -2.23
N ASN A 127 9.64 30.96 -1.89
CA ASN A 127 9.69 32.22 -2.63
C ASN A 127 8.27 32.78 -2.93
N ASP A 128 7.43 32.88 -1.89
CA ASP A 128 6.02 33.34 -1.98
C ASP A 128 5.08 32.49 -2.86
N GLN A 129 5.54 31.33 -3.32
CA GLN A 129 4.74 30.39 -4.10
C GLN A 129 4.35 29.17 -3.27
N ARG A 130 3.07 28.82 -3.29
CA ARG A 130 2.59 27.57 -2.69
C ARG A 130 2.98 26.39 -3.56
N VAL A 131 3.83 25.52 -3.06
CA VAL A 131 4.33 24.32 -3.73
C VAL A 131 3.77 23.07 -3.07
N THR A 132 3.30 22.14 -3.90
CA THR A 132 2.85 20.82 -3.47
C THR A 132 4.02 19.88 -3.27
N ALA A 133 4.07 19.20 -2.12
CA ALA A 133 5.01 18.12 -1.86
C ALA A 133 4.25 16.82 -1.57
N LEU A 134 4.83 15.71 -2.01
CA LEU A 134 4.47 14.38 -1.54
C LEU A 134 5.42 14.05 -0.38
N ARG A 135 4.86 13.92 0.81
CA ARG A 135 5.61 13.60 2.02
C ARG A 135 5.64 12.09 2.23
N ASP A 136 6.83 11.54 2.36
CA ASP A 136 7.11 10.19 2.85
C ASP A 136 7.42 10.27 4.34
N TYR A 137 6.53 9.75 5.18
CA TYR A 137 6.71 9.72 6.63
C TYR A 137 7.51 8.47 6.99
N SER A 138 8.74 8.65 7.49
CA SER A 138 9.62 7.55 7.88
C SER A 138 9.41 7.17 9.35
N GLY A 139 9.95 6.01 9.76
CA GLY A 139 9.96 5.58 11.16
C GLY A 139 10.76 6.53 12.05
N GLY A 140 10.23 6.84 13.23
CA GLY A 140 10.87 7.72 14.22
C GLY A 140 10.39 9.19 14.20
N GLY A 141 9.34 9.52 13.46
CA GLY A 141 8.78 10.88 13.40
C GLY A 141 9.44 11.80 12.37
N ALA A 142 10.45 11.30 11.65
CA ALA A 142 11.06 11.98 10.52
C ALA A 142 10.19 11.86 9.25
N TYR A 143 10.44 12.74 8.29
CA TYR A 143 9.80 12.69 6.99
C TYR A 143 10.74 13.24 5.92
N VAL A 144 10.48 12.86 4.67
CA VAL A 144 11.10 13.44 3.49
C VAL A 144 10.00 14.06 2.65
N ASP A 145 10.15 15.34 2.30
CA ASP A 145 9.29 15.97 1.31
C ASP A 145 9.89 15.79 -0.08
N LEU A 146 9.06 15.30 -0.99
CA LEU A 146 9.39 15.14 -2.39
C LEU A 146 8.60 16.15 -3.21
N PHE A 147 9.27 16.90 -4.07
CA PHE A 147 8.71 18.03 -4.81
C PHE A 147 8.53 17.67 -6.28
N ARG A 148 7.64 18.39 -6.97
CA ARG A 148 7.45 18.23 -8.42
C ARG A 148 8.58 18.77 -9.27
N ALA A 149 9.42 19.62 -8.69
CA ALA A 149 10.63 20.16 -9.29
C ALA A 149 11.79 20.08 -8.28
N PRO A 150 13.05 20.07 -8.73
CA PRO A 150 14.19 20.17 -7.82
C PRO A 150 14.13 21.46 -6.99
N VAL A 151 14.13 21.32 -5.66
CA VAL A 151 14.14 22.44 -4.70
C VAL A 151 15.44 22.40 -3.91
N TYR A 152 16.32 23.39 -4.11
CA TYR A 152 17.64 23.45 -3.47
C TYR A 152 17.67 24.21 -2.13
N LYS A 153 16.53 24.71 -1.62
CA LYS A 153 16.49 25.58 -0.42
C LYS A 153 15.99 24.88 0.84
N SER A 154 16.52 25.30 1.98
CA SER A 154 16.01 24.98 3.32
C SER A 154 14.59 25.55 3.50
N TYR A 155 13.66 24.71 3.93
CA TYR A 155 12.30 25.13 4.27
C TYR A 155 12.35 26.12 5.44
N SER A 156 11.67 27.25 5.34
CA SER A 156 11.28 27.99 6.54
C SER A 156 10.14 27.22 7.20
N ASN A 157 10.36 26.76 8.44
CA ASN A 157 9.31 26.20 9.28
C ASN A 157 8.29 27.28 9.67
#